data_AF-A0A7C4G601-F1
#
_entry.id   AF-A0A7C4G601-F1
#
_cell.length_a   1.000
_cell.length_b   1.000
_cell.length_c   1.000
_cell.angle_alpha   90.00
_cell.angle_beta   90.00
_cell.angle_gamma   90.00
#
_symmetry.space_group_name_H-M   'P 1'
#
loop_
_entity.id
_entity.type
_entity.pdbx_description
1 polymer ?
#
loop_
_entity_poly.entity_id
_entity_poly.type
_entity_poly.pdbx_seq_one_letter_code
_entity_poly.pdbx_strand_id
1 'polypeptide(L)'
;MFVIHILNVKDWFNFLSEFEKFIKSDEFRRVSKFSNTYIKMRFHGTLLLDVDGIKSVGDFEYWDIYGDGNLIGYLEVAYMDQHFFSLSVEAIDALLSDEDLKEFMLSGARWASPVSPISLSLSFDVSDEVKNLINVFVSNYRDDYPNQIAMKFAPRAIIC
;
A
#
# COMPACT_ATOMS: atom_id res chain seq x y z
N MET A 1 -0.57 -20.64 -8.49
CA MET A 1 -0.30 -19.41 -7.73
C MET A 1 0.27 -18.37 -8.69
N PHE A 2 -0.41 -17.23 -8.79
CA PHE A 2 0.01 -16.09 -9.60
C PHE A 2 0.47 -14.98 -8.65
N VAL A 3 1.66 -14.42 -8.87
CA VAL A 3 2.23 -13.37 -8.02
C VAL A 3 2.74 -12.24 -8.91
N ILE A 4 2.45 -11.00 -8.52
CA ILE A 4 3.01 -9.81 -9.15
C ILE A 4 3.45 -8.79 -8.10
N HIS A 5 4.46 -8.00 -8.45
CA HIS A 5 4.91 -6.87 -7.66
C HIS A 5 4.48 -5.58 -8.34
N ILE A 6 3.71 -4.78 -7.62
CA ILE A 6 3.14 -3.53 -8.10
C ILE A 6 4.07 -2.40 -7.67
N LEU A 7 4.65 -1.74 -8.67
CA LEU A 7 5.64 -0.68 -8.49
C LEU A 7 4.98 0.70 -8.54
N ASN A 8 5.65 1.70 -7.97
CA ASN A 8 5.31 3.12 -8.09
C ASN A 8 3.92 3.52 -7.55
N VAL A 9 3.38 2.79 -6.57
CA VAL A 9 2.23 3.25 -5.78
C VAL A 9 2.74 4.23 -4.73
N LYS A 10 2.15 5.43 -4.69
CA LYS A 10 2.57 6.51 -3.79
C LYS A 10 1.60 6.70 -2.62
N ASP A 11 0.34 6.33 -2.78
CA ASP A 11 -0.71 6.37 -1.76
C ASP A 11 -1.37 4.99 -1.64
N TRP A 12 -1.01 4.27 -0.57
CA TRP A 12 -1.52 2.93 -0.27
C TRP A 12 -3.04 2.92 -0.10
N PHE A 13 -3.61 3.91 0.59
CA PHE A 13 -5.06 3.92 0.85
C PHE A 13 -5.85 4.21 -0.41
N ASN A 14 -5.35 5.08 -1.27
CA ASN A 14 -5.94 5.30 -2.59
C ASN A 14 -5.86 4.03 -3.45
N PHE A 15 -4.70 3.37 -3.50
CA PHE A 15 -4.53 2.12 -4.24
C PHE A 15 -5.48 1.04 -3.73
N LEU A 16 -5.55 0.85 -2.42
CA LEU A 16 -6.42 -0.15 -1.80
C LEU A 16 -7.90 0.10 -2.15
N SER A 17 -8.34 1.35 -2.14
CA SER A 17 -9.71 1.73 -2.53
C SER A 17 -10.00 1.41 -4.00
N GLU A 18 -9.10 1.78 -4.91
CA GLU A 18 -9.25 1.51 -6.35
C GLU A 18 -9.17 0.01 -6.65
N PHE A 19 -8.29 -0.73 -5.97
CA PHE A 19 -8.20 -2.18 -6.08
C PHE A 19 -9.47 -2.86 -5.57
N GLU A 20 -10.04 -2.40 -4.45
CA GLU A 20 -11.29 -2.93 -3.93
C GLU A 20 -12.45 -2.73 -4.92
N LYS A 21 -12.53 -1.56 -5.57
CA LYS A 21 -13.51 -1.29 -6.64
C LYS A 21 -13.27 -2.20 -7.84
N PHE A 22 -12.01 -2.38 -8.23
CA PHE A 22 -11.61 -3.23 -9.35
C PHE A 22 -12.05 -4.67 -9.15
N ILE A 23 -11.73 -5.31 -8.02
CA ILE A 23 -12.11 -6.71 -7.78
C ILE A 23 -13.63 -6.89 -7.65
N LYS A 24 -14.36 -5.85 -7.28
CA LYS A 24 -15.84 -5.84 -7.19
C LYS A 24 -16.53 -5.54 -8.53
N SER A 25 -15.77 -5.16 -9.56
CA SER A 25 -16.32 -4.87 -10.89
C SER A 25 -16.95 -6.09 -11.54
N ASP A 26 -17.96 -5.86 -12.38
CA ASP A 26 -18.61 -6.92 -13.16
C ASP A 26 -17.63 -7.64 -14.08
N GLU A 27 -16.65 -6.90 -14.62
CA GLU A 27 -15.60 -7.46 -15.47
C GLU A 27 -14.75 -8.49 -14.71
N PHE A 28 -14.24 -8.12 -13.53
CA PHE A 28 -13.44 -9.02 -12.70
C PHE A 28 -14.25 -10.26 -12.28
N ARG A 29 -15.48 -10.08 -11.81
CA ARG A 29 -16.36 -11.18 -11.39
C ARG A 29 -16.65 -12.15 -12.53
N ARG A 30 -16.89 -11.63 -13.75
CA ARG A 30 -17.11 -12.44 -14.94
C ARG A 30 -15.90 -13.31 -15.28
N VAL A 31 -14.69 -12.75 -15.29
CA VAL A 31 -13.47 -13.49 -15.69
C VAL A 31 -12.95 -14.41 -14.60
N SER A 32 -13.10 -14.02 -13.33
CA SER A 32 -12.66 -14.80 -12.17
C SER A 32 -13.66 -15.87 -11.74
N LYS A 33 -14.91 -15.80 -12.23
CA LYS A 33 -16.04 -16.69 -11.92
C LYS A 33 -16.49 -16.63 -10.45
N PHE A 34 -16.11 -15.59 -9.70
CA PHE A 34 -16.63 -15.33 -8.36
C PHE A 34 -17.83 -14.39 -8.43
N SER A 35 -18.89 -14.71 -7.69
CA SER A 35 -20.11 -13.88 -7.66
C SER A 35 -19.95 -12.67 -6.73
N ASN A 36 -19.21 -12.87 -5.63
CA ASN A 36 -18.87 -11.84 -4.67
C ASN A 36 -17.38 -11.86 -4.33
N THR A 37 -16.81 -10.67 -4.21
CA THR A 37 -15.38 -10.44 -3.97
C THR A 37 -15.20 -9.32 -2.98
N TYR A 38 -14.29 -9.49 -2.02
CA TYR A 38 -13.97 -8.46 -1.02
C TYR A 38 -12.58 -8.67 -0.45
N ILE A 39 -12.05 -7.63 0.19
CA ILE A 39 -10.79 -7.68 0.92
C ILE A 39 -11.01 -7.48 2.41
N LYS A 40 -10.12 -8.04 3.23
CA LYS A 40 -10.12 -7.83 4.68
C LYS A 40 -8.69 -7.81 5.20
N MET A 41 -8.36 -6.79 5.98
CA MET A 41 -7.08 -6.78 6.71
C MET A 41 -7.03 -7.96 7.67
N ARG A 42 -5.99 -8.79 7.50
CA ARG A 42 -5.75 -9.97 8.31
C ARG A 42 -4.80 -9.67 9.46
N PHE A 43 -3.76 -8.90 9.17
CA PHE A 43 -2.73 -8.53 10.11
C PHE A 43 -2.17 -7.15 9.77
N HIS A 44 -1.84 -6.41 10.81
CA HIS A 44 -1.12 -5.14 10.76
C HIS A 44 0.00 -5.23 11.81
N GLY A 45 1.19 -4.79 11.44
CA GLY A 45 2.32 -4.77 12.33
C GLY A 45 3.29 -3.67 11.99
N THR A 46 4.28 -3.55 12.85
CA THR A 46 5.23 -2.45 12.84
C THR A 46 6.58 -2.95 12.35
N LEU A 47 7.27 -2.14 11.56
CA LEU A 47 8.62 -2.41 11.07
C LEU A 47 9.55 -1.23 11.40
N LEU A 48 10.85 -1.48 11.30
CA LEU A 48 11.87 -0.45 11.47
C LEU A 48 12.24 0.12 10.09
N LEU A 49 12.12 1.43 9.96
CA LEU A 49 12.54 2.20 8.79
C LEU A 49 13.79 3.01 9.10
N ASP A 50 14.64 3.19 8.11
CA ASP A 50 15.75 4.12 8.09
C ASP A 50 15.51 5.17 7.00
N VAL A 51 15.59 6.45 7.37
CA VAL A 51 15.61 7.58 6.43
C VAL A 51 16.86 8.39 6.71
N ASP A 52 17.80 8.38 5.77
CA ASP A 52 19.07 9.14 5.85
C ASP A 52 19.87 8.90 7.15
N GLY A 53 19.87 7.65 7.64
CA GLY A 53 20.57 7.24 8.86
C GLY A 53 19.77 7.46 10.16
N ILE A 54 18.55 7.99 10.06
CA ILE A 54 17.64 8.14 11.19
C ILE A 54 16.64 7.00 11.19
N LYS A 55 16.59 6.27 12.30
CA LYS A 55 15.73 5.09 12.44
C LYS A 55 14.47 5.41 13.21
N SER A 56 13.34 4.98 12.65
CA SER A 56 12.04 5.09 13.31
C SER A 56 11.09 4.03 12.78
N VAL A 57 9.81 4.20 13.04
CA VAL A 57 8.76 3.22 12.82
C VAL A 57 8.07 3.44 11.47
N GLY A 58 7.85 2.34 10.74
CA GLY A 58 6.83 2.25 9.69
C GLY A 58 5.92 1.06 9.96
N ASP A 59 5.02 0.78 9.03
CA ASP A 59 4.05 -0.29 9.18
C ASP A 59 4.06 -1.26 8.00
N PHE A 60 3.56 -2.46 8.27
CA PHE A 60 3.19 -3.41 7.23
C PHE A 60 1.78 -3.93 7.44
N GLU A 61 1.11 -4.20 6.34
CA GLU A 61 -0.23 -4.75 6.33
C GLU A 61 -0.33 -5.95 5.39
N TYR A 62 -1.15 -6.91 5.82
CA TYR A 62 -1.52 -8.07 5.03
C TYR A 62 -3.04 -8.13 4.89
N TRP A 63 -3.53 -8.12 3.67
CA TRP A 63 -4.95 -8.09 3.33
C TRP A 63 -5.35 -9.35 2.59
N ASP A 64 -6.23 -10.15 3.16
CA ASP A 64 -6.81 -11.30 2.50
C ASP A 64 -7.81 -10.86 1.43
N ILE A 65 -7.78 -11.52 0.28
CA ILE A 65 -8.77 -11.36 -0.81
C ILE A 65 -9.67 -12.60 -0.78
N TYR A 66 -10.98 -12.37 -0.70
CA TYR A 66 -11.99 -13.42 -0.67
C TYR A 66 -12.84 -13.42 -1.93
N GLY A 67 -13.18 -14.61 -2.43
CA GLY A 67 -14.14 -14.88 -3.49
C GLY A 67 -15.18 -15.89 -3.02
N ASP A 68 -16.46 -15.51 -3.02
CA ASP A 68 -17.58 -16.34 -2.54
C ASP A 68 -17.34 -16.96 -1.15
N GLY A 69 -16.67 -16.20 -0.27
CA GLY A 69 -16.34 -16.60 1.11
C GLY A 69 -15.07 -17.43 1.27
N ASN A 70 -14.41 -17.83 0.18
CA ASN A 70 -13.14 -18.56 0.21
C ASN A 70 -11.95 -17.60 0.02
N LEU A 71 -10.82 -17.90 0.66
CA LEU A 71 -9.58 -17.15 0.45
C LEU A 71 -9.05 -17.44 -0.96
N ILE A 72 -8.89 -16.40 -1.78
CA ILE A 72 -8.45 -16.51 -3.18
C ILE A 72 -7.12 -15.81 -3.45
N GLY A 73 -6.59 -15.10 -2.45
CA GLY A 73 -5.33 -14.37 -2.58
C GLY A 73 -5.09 -13.40 -1.44
N TYR A 74 -4.08 -12.56 -1.58
CA TYR A 74 -3.74 -11.52 -0.63
C TYR A 74 -2.96 -10.36 -1.25
N LEU A 75 -2.98 -9.22 -0.58
CA LEU A 75 -2.06 -8.09 -0.76
C LEU A 75 -1.14 -7.96 0.45
N GLU A 76 0.12 -7.64 0.21
CA GLU A 76 1.09 -7.29 1.24
C GLU A 76 1.75 -5.96 0.88
N VAL A 77 1.87 -5.08 1.87
CA VAL A 77 2.51 -3.78 1.73
C VAL A 77 3.35 -3.46 2.96
N ALA A 78 4.49 -2.82 2.74
CA ALA A 78 5.24 -2.10 3.76
C ALA A 78 5.23 -0.62 3.38
N TYR A 79 4.89 0.25 4.31
CA TYR A 79 4.75 1.68 4.05
C TYR A 79 5.30 2.54 5.19
N MET A 80 5.62 3.77 4.82
CA MET A 80 5.90 4.86 5.74
C MET A 80 4.63 5.68 5.92
N ASP A 81 4.37 6.11 7.14
CA ASP A 81 3.28 7.02 7.47
C ASP A 81 3.72 8.04 8.54
N GLN A 82 2.74 8.72 9.16
CA GLN A 82 2.99 9.70 10.22
C GLN A 82 3.67 9.11 11.48
N HIS A 83 3.64 7.79 11.69
CA HIS A 83 4.24 7.17 12.88
C HIS A 83 5.75 7.32 12.89
N PHE A 84 6.37 7.41 11.70
CA PHE A 84 7.80 7.65 11.58
C PHE A 84 8.26 8.91 12.32
N PHE A 85 7.51 10.01 12.20
CA PHE A 85 7.84 11.27 12.88
C PHE A 85 7.22 11.36 14.27
N SER A 86 5.97 10.92 14.45
CA SER A 86 5.27 11.09 15.73
C SER A 86 5.81 10.23 16.87
N LEU A 87 6.54 9.13 16.56
CA LEU A 87 7.13 8.25 17.55
C LEU A 87 8.64 8.47 17.77
N SER A 88 9.27 9.42 17.06
CA SER A 88 10.68 9.77 17.26
C SER A 88 10.88 11.27 17.18
N VAL A 89 11.19 11.87 18.34
CA VAL A 89 11.57 13.29 18.43
C VAL A 89 12.86 13.53 17.65
N GLU A 90 13.77 12.56 17.65
CA GLU A 90 15.00 12.60 16.87
C GLU A 90 14.71 12.68 15.36
N ALA A 91 13.72 11.96 14.86
CA ALA A 91 13.29 12.05 13.47
C ALA A 91 12.71 13.43 13.13
N ILE A 92 11.93 14.02 14.04
CA ILE A 92 11.42 15.38 13.86
C ILE A 92 12.59 16.38 13.78
N ASP A 93 13.45 16.39 14.79
CA ASP A 93 14.53 17.38 14.92
C ASP A 93 15.60 17.23 13.82
N ALA A 94 15.88 16.00 13.38
CA ALA A 94 16.92 15.74 12.38
C ALA A 94 16.45 15.94 10.95
N LEU A 95 15.17 15.69 10.64
CA LEU A 95 14.70 15.60 9.25
C LEU A 95 13.71 16.71 8.86
N LEU A 96 12.93 17.25 9.80
CA LEU A 96 11.90 18.24 9.49
C LEU A 96 12.42 19.66 9.70
N SER A 97 12.26 20.51 8.68
CA SER A 97 12.37 21.96 8.87
C SER A 97 11.11 22.52 9.55
N ASP A 98 11.15 23.78 10.01
CA ASP A 98 9.98 24.45 10.59
C ASP A 98 8.77 24.47 9.63
N GLU A 99 9.00 24.54 8.32
CA GLU A 99 7.95 24.48 7.31
C GLU A 99 7.38 23.07 7.17
N ASP A 100 8.25 22.06 7.11
CA ASP A 100 7.82 20.66 7.07
C ASP A 100 7.05 20.28 8.34
N LEU A 101 7.48 20.76 9.51
CA LEU A 101 6.82 20.50 10.78
C LEU A 101 5.41 21.11 10.79
N LYS A 102 5.24 22.33 10.28
CA LYS A 102 3.90 22.94 10.12
C LYS A 102 3.04 22.10 9.18
N GLU A 103 3.59 21.67 8.05
CA GLU A 103 2.85 20.83 7.11
C GLU A 103 2.47 19.49 7.74
N PHE A 104 3.40 18.82 8.42
CA PHE A 104 3.16 17.58 9.14
C PHE A 104 2.00 17.73 10.14
N MET A 105 2.03 18.77 10.96
CA MET A 105 0.98 19.07 11.94
C MET A 105 -0.39 19.38 11.30
N LEU A 106 -0.41 19.89 10.07
CA LEU A 106 -1.63 20.24 9.32
C LEU A 106 -2.12 19.14 8.37
N SER A 107 -1.25 18.21 7.96
CA SER A 107 -1.50 17.19 6.92
C SER A 107 -2.54 16.14 7.30
N GLY A 108 -3.02 16.18 8.54
CA GLY A 108 -4.02 15.24 9.04
C GLY A 108 -3.43 13.85 9.33
N ALA A 109 -4.17 13.06 10.09
CA ALA A 109 -3.62 11.92 10.80
C ALA A 109 -3.41 10.64 9.94
N ARG A 110 -3.68 10.64 8.63
CA ARG A 110 -3.71 9.38 7.86
C ARG A 110 -3.26 9.55 6.42
N TRP A 111 -1.99 9.24 6.20
CA TRP A 111 -1.42 8.94 4.89
C TRP A 111 -0.59 7.67 5.03
N ALA A 112 -0.38 6.94 3.94
CA ALA A 112 0.46 5.75 3.93
C ALA A 112 1.11 5.64 2.55
N SER A 113 2.44 5.73 2.49
CA SER A 113 3.19 5.67 1.24
C SER A 113 4.10 4.44 1.22
N PRO A 114 3.89 3.50 0.28
CA PRO A 114 4.70 2.30 0.18
C PRO A 114 6.20 2.60 0.09
N VAL A 115 6.98 1.85 0.85
CA VAL A 115 8.47 1.88 0.84
C VAL A 115 9.07 0.68 0.12
N SER A 116 8.22 -0.27 -0.26
CA SER A 116 8.55 -1.43 -1.08
C SER A 116 7.42 -1.68 -2.09
N PRO A 117 7.66 -2.48 -3.14
CA PRO A 117 6.58 -2.92 -4.02
C PRO A 117 5.47 -3.60 -3.24
N ILE A 118 4.21 -3.36 -3.64
CA ILE A 118 3.07 -4.10 -3.10
C ILE A 118 3.07 -5.49 -3.74
N SER A 119 2.99 -6.53 -2.92
CA SER A 119 2.89 -7.91 -3.40
C SER A 119 1.42 -8.30 -3.53
N LEU A 120 0.98 -8.68 -4.74
CA LEU A 120 -0.32 -9.28 -4.97
C LEU A 120 -0.12 -10.75 -5.30
N SER A 121 -0.78 -11.62 -4.55
CA SER A 121 -0.77 -13.06 -4.77
C SER A 121 -2.18 -13.60 -4.90
N LEU A 122 -2.41 -14.45 -5.91
CA LEU A 122 -3.68 -15.13 -6.14
C LEU A 122 -3.46 -16.65 -6.16
N SER A 123 -4.29 -17.36 -5.40
CA SER A 123 -4.13 -18.79 -5.11
C SER A 123 -5.14 -19.69 -5.82
N PHE A 124 -6.19 -19.14 -6.44
CA PHE A 124 -7.16 -19.90 -7.23
C PHE A 124 -6.61 -20.31 -8.60
N ASP A 125 -7.44 -20.97 -9.42
CA ASP A 125 -7.12 -21.29 -10.82
C ASP A 125 -7.17 -20.00 -11.68
N VAL A 126 -6.09 -19.22 -11.64
CA VAL A 126 -6.00 -17.91 -12.29
C VAL A 126 -5.86 -18.07 -13.80
N SER A 127 -6.95 -17.82 -14.52
CA SER A 127 -6.98 -17.82 -15.99
C SER A 127 -6.14 -16.70 -16.60
N ASP A 128 -5.74 -16.86 -17.86
CA ASP A 128 -4.98 -15.82 -18.57
C ASP A 128 -5.78 -14.51 -18.75
N GLU A 129 -7.12 -14.60 -18.81
CA GLU A 129 -8.00 -13.43 -18.83
C GLU A 129 -7.90 -12.63 -17.52
N VAL A 130 -7.88 -13.31 -16.37
CA VAL A 130 -7.68 -12.66 -15.06
C VAL A 130 -6.30 -12.01 -14.99
N LYS A 131 -5.24 -12.72 -15.41
CA LYS A 131 -3.87 -12.15 -15.41
C LYS A 131 -3.80 -10.90 -16.26
N ASN A 132 -4.38 -10.93 -17.46
CA ASN A 132 -4.39 -9.80 -18.36
C ASN A 132 -5.17 -8.61 -17.76
N LEU A 133 -6.33 -8.88 -17.16
CA LEU A 133 -7.15 -7.86 -16.52
C LEU A 133 -6.41 -7.17 -15.36
N ILE A 134 -5.71 -7.94 -14.53
CA ILE A 134 -4.88 -7.41 -13.43
C ILE A 134 -3.71 -6.59 -14.00
N ASN A 135 -3.02 -7.10 -15.03
CA ASN A 135 -1.91 -6.38 -15.64
C ASN A 135 -2.37 -5.04 -16.23
N VAL A 136 -3.56 -4.99 -16.83
CA VAL A 136 -4.16 -3.76 -17.35
C VAL A 136 -4.48 -2.78 -16.22
N PHE A 137 -5.10 -3.25 -15.13
CA PHE A 137 -5.35 -2.42 -13.94
C PHE A 137 -4.05 -1.82 -13.40
N VAL A 138 -3.04 -2.66 -13.16
CA VAL A 138 -1.74 -2.23 -12.61
C VAL A 138 -1.02 -1.27 -13.55
N SER A 139 -0.99 -1.57 -14.86
CA SER A 139 -0.28 -0.74 -15.84
C SER A 139 -0.92 0.64 -16.01
N ASN A 140 -2.21 0.77 -15.74
CA ASN A 140 -2.97 2.01 -15.86
C ASN A 140 -3.10 2.77 -14.53
N TYR A 141 -2.83 2.13 -13.38
CA TYR A 141 -2.93 2.79 -12.08
C TYR A 141 -1.92 3.93 -11.95
N ARG A 142 -2.41 5.13 -11.60
CA ARG A 142 -1.59 6.32 -11.35
C ARG A 142 -2.14 7.04 -10.13
N ASP A 143 -1.24 7.46 -9.27
CA ASP A 143 -1.53 8.29 -8.10
C ASP A 143 -0.41 9.31 -7.89
N ASP A 144 -0.64 10.20 -6.92
CA ASP A 144 0.35 11.13 -6.40
C ASP A 144 0.53 10.91 -4.90
N TYR A 145 1.61 11.46 -4.35
CA TYR A 145 1.84 11.36 -2.91
C TYR A 145 0.72 12.09 -2.14
N PRO A 146 0.32 11.55 -0.98
CA PRO A 146 -0.79 12.10 -0.20
C PRO A 146 -0.47 13.49 0.40
N ASN A 147 0.81 13.86 0.55
CA ASN A 147 1.28 15.18 0.98
C ASN A 147 2.79 15.36 0.67
N GLN A 148 3.37 16.55 0.94
CA GLN A 148 4.79 16.80 0.66
C GLN A 148 5.71 16.01 1.58
N ILE A 149 5.31 15.73 2.82
CA ILE A 149 6.09 14.92 3.77
C ILE A 149 6.31 13.51 3.19
N ALA A 150 5.22 12.86 2.77
CA ALA A 150 5.26 11.58 2.09
C ALA A 150 6.15 11.62 0.85
N MET A 151 5.96 12.62 -0.03
CA MET A 151 6.77 12.80 -1.24
C MET A 151 8.27 12.96 -0.94
N LYS A 152 8.59 13.67 0.13
CA LYS A 152 9.96 14.01 0.52
C LYS A 152 10.68 12.83 1.17
N PHE A 153 10.00 12.02 1.97
CA PHE A 153 10.67 11.02 2.83
C PHE A 153 10.42 9.57 2.41
N ALA A 154 9.22 9.18 1.95
CA ALA A 154 8.94 7.80 1.58
C ALA A 154 9.90 7.23 0.50
N PRO A 155 10.31 7.99 -0.54
CA PRO A 155 11.27 7.49 -1.54
C PRO A 155 12.67 7.22 -1.02
N ARG A 156 13.02 7.77 0.14
CA ARG A 156 14.33 7.62 0.80
C ARG A 156 14.32 6.59 1.92
N ALA A 157 13.14 6.13 2.33
CA ALA A 157 12.98 5.17 3.41
C ALA A 157 13.43 3.78 2.99
N ILE A 158 14.13 3.10 3.89
CA ILE A 158 14.63 1.73 3.72
C ILE A 158 14.13 0.89 4.90
N ILE A 159 13.63 -0.32 4.60
CA ILE A 159 13.30 -1.31 5.63
C ILE A 159 14.59 -1.91 6.18
N CYS A 160 14.79 -1.84 7.50
CA CYS A 160 15.96 -2.36 8.20
C CYS A 160 15.99 -3.89 8.33
#